data_AF-A0A653N4C7-F1
#
_entry.id   AF-A0A653N4C7-F1
#
_cell.length_a   1.000
_cell.length_b   1.000
_cell.length_c   1.000
_cell.angle_alpha   90.00
_cell.angle_beta   90.00
_cell.angle_gamma   90.00
#
_symmetry.space_group_name_H-M   'P 1'
#
loop_
_entity.id
_entity.type
_entity.pdbx_description
1 polymer ?
#
loop_
_entity_poly.entity_id
_entity_poly.type
_entity_poly.pdbx_seq_one_letter_code
_entity_poly.pdbx_strand_id
1 'polypeptide(L)'
;MEKLHSRQRSQRIERELAGESWQENGLVFSTGIGTMIEPSNLRRSFDQAITTTGVRRIRFHDMRHTCASLLLARGVPLRVVMDVLGHSTMSITSDL
;
A
#
# COMPACT_ATOMS: atom_id res chain seq x y z
N MET A 1 0.83 -13.47 -8.53
CA MET A 1 1.96 -13.43 -9.50
C MET A 1 1.70 -12.49 -10.67
N GLU A 2 0.52 -12.51 -11.31
CA GLU A 2 0.21 -11.67 -12.48
C GLU A 2 0.45 -10.15 -12.27
N LYS A 3 -0.02 -9.59 -11.15
CA LYS A 3 0.15 -8.16 -10.84
C LYS A 3 1.61 -7.75 -10.65
N LEU A 4 2.44 -8.62 -10.07
CA LEU A 4 3.88 -8.36 -9.89
C LEU A 4 4.59 -8.31 -11.25
N HIS A 5 4.33 -9.27 -12.14
CA HIS A 5 4.89 -9.26 -13.50
C HIS A 5 4.41 -8.04 -14.29
N SER A 6 3.14 -7.64 -14.12
CA SER A 6 2.63 -6.40 -14.72
C SER A 6 3.39 -5.17 -14.22
N ARG A 7 3.64 -5.07 -12.90
CA ARG A 7 4.39 -3.95 -12.32
C ARG A 7 5.83 -3.91 -12.84
N GLN A 8 6.50 -5.05 -12.91
CA GLN A 8 7.86 -5.16 -13.45
C GLN A 8 7.93 -4.70 -14.91
N ARG A 9 6.92 -5.03 -15.73
CA ARG A 9 6.83 -4.53 -17.11
C ARG A 9 6.68 -3.00 -17.15
N SER A 10 5.81 -2.44 -16.33
CA SER A 10 5.65 -0.98 -16.22
C SER A 10 6.93 -0.29 -15.75
N GLN A 11 7.65 -0.86 -14.78
CA GLN A 11 8.91 -0.29 -14.29
C GLN A 11 10.01 -0.29 -15.34
N ARG A 12 10.04 -1.29 -16.22
CA ARG A 12 10.99 -1.29 -17.35
C ARG A 12 10.71 -0.10 -18.28
N ILE A 13 9.44 0.15 -18.57
CA ILE A 13 9.03 1.31 -19.39
C ILE A 13 9.36 2.62 -18.67
N GLU A 14 9.03 2.73 -17.37
CA GLU A 14 9.37 3.91 -16.54
C GLU A 14 10.89 4.17 -16.54
N ARG A 15 11.70 3.11 -16.44
CA ARG A 15 13.17 3.18 -16.51
C ARG A 15 13.67 3.67 -17.86
N GLU A 16 13.15 3.11 -18.95
CA GLU A 16 13.51 3.55 -20.31
C GLU A 16 13.15 5.02 -20.53
N LEU A 17 11.99 5.47 -20.03
CA LEU A 17 11.55 6.86 -20.12
C LEU A 17 12.35 7.81 -19.22
N ALA A 18 12.76 7.38 -18.03
CA ALA A 18 13.54 8.18 -17.09
C ALA A 18 15.00 8.35 -17.53
N GLY A 19 15.54 7.41 -18.31
CA GLY A 19 16.92 7.46 -18.81
C GLY A 19 17.92 7.65 -17.68
N GLU A 20 18.74 8.70 -17.79
CA GLU A 20 19.78 9.05 -16.80
C GLU A 20 19.22 9.46 -15.43
N SER A 21 17.95 9.86 -15.35
CA SER A 21 17.32 10.23 -14.07
C SER A 21 16.88 9.01 -13.25
N TRP A 22 16.96 7.80 -13.80
CA TRP A 22 16.55 6.58 -13.11
C TRP A 22 17.49 6.23 -11.95
N GLN A 23 16.91 5.92 -10.79
CA GLN A 23 17.62 5.47 -9.60
C GLN A 23 17.36 3.99 -9.31
N GLU A 24 18.42 3.21 -9.25
CA GLU A 24 18.35 1.76 -9.03
C GLU A 24 18.25 1.42 -7.54
N ASN A 25 17.03 1.48 -7.00
CA ASN A 25 16.74 1.19 -5.58
C ASN A 25 16.12 -0.19 -5.34
N GLY A 26 15.85 -0.99 -6.39
CA GLY A 26 15.22 -2.31 -6.27
C GLY A 26 13.79 -2.31 -5.70
N LEU A 27 13.11 -1.16 -5.71
CA LEU A 27 11.77 -0.99 -5.15
C LEU A 27 10.71 -1.57 -6.09
N VAL A 28 9.72 -2.30 -5.55
CA VAL A 28 8.55 -2.76 -6.32
C VAL A 28 7.57 -1.61 -6.58
N PHE A 29 7.43 -0.70 -5.63
CA PHE A 29 6.64 0.52 -5.74
C PHE A 29 7.58 1.71 -5.70
N SER A 30 7.73 2.35 -6.85
CA SER A 30 8.64 3.47 -7.08
C SER A 30 7.89 4.62 -7.74
N THR A 31 8.48 5.82 -7.67
CA THR A 31 8.12 6.89 -8.61
C THR A 31 8.56 6.51 -10.03
N GLY A 32 8.19 7.33 -11.02
CA GLY A 32 8.62 7.13 -12.42
C GLY A 32 10.13 7.20 -12.65
N ILE A 33 10.91 7.66 -11.67
CA ILE A 33 12.37 7.73 -11.72
C ILE A 33 13.06 6.74 -10.76
N GLY A 34 12.32 5.77 -10.20
CA GLY A 34 12.91 4.73 -9.35
C GLY A 34 13.11 5.11 -7.88
N THR A 35 12.66 6.29 -7.44
CA THR A 35 12.76 6.72 -6.04
C THR A 35 11.60 6.22 -5.18
N MET A 36 11.73 6.35 -3.86
CA MET A 36 10.64 6.05 -2.91
C MET A 36 9.44 6.97 -3.13
N ILE A 37 8.24 6.41 -2.97
CA ILE A 37 7.01 7.19 -2.97
C ILE A 37 6.86 7.86 -1.59
N GLU A 38 6.83 9.19 -1.59
CA GLU A 38 6.58 9.95 -0.37
C GLU A 38 5.19 9.63 0.22
N PRO A 39 5.07 9.37 1.54
CA PRO A 39 3.78 9.06 2.17
C PRO A 39 2.68 10.12 1.97
N SER A 40 3.02 11.40 1.79
CA SER A 40 2.04 12.45 1.45
C SER A 40 1.46 12.26 0.05
N ASN A 41 2.28 11.86 -0.93
CA ASN A 41 1.84 11.59 -2.30
C ASN A 41 0.94 10.36 -2.36
N LEU A 42 1.26 9.32 -1.59
CA LEU A 42 0.40 8.14 -1.45
C LEU A 42 -0.97 8.50 -0.85
N ARG A 43 -0.98 9.32 0.21
CA ARG A 43 -2.24 9.79 0.82
C ARG A 43 -3.07 10.60 -0.17
N ARG A 44 -2.43 11.50 -0.93
CA ARG A 44 -3.10 12.32 -1.95
C ARG A 44 -3.71 11.46 -3.06
N SER A 45 -2.97 10.49 -3.59
CA SER A 45 -3.50 9.62 -4.65
C SER A 45 -4.63 8.73 -4.15
N PHE A 46 -4.57 8.29 -2.90
CA PHE A 46 -5.65 7.57 -2.24
C PHE A 46 -6.91 8.42 -2.05
N ASP A 47 -6.79 9.63 -1.51
CA ASP A 47 -7.91 10.56 -1.33
C ASP A 47 -8.60 10.88 -2.67
N GLN A 48 -7.81 11.01 -3.75
CA GLN A 48 -8.35 11.17 -5.10
C GLN A 48 -9.15 9.94 -5.54
N ALA A 49 -8.64 8.73 -5.31
CA ALA A 49 -9.35 7.49 -5.67
C ALA A 49 -10.68 7.35 -4.90
N ILE A 50 -10.70 7.69 -3.61
CA ILE A 50 -11.91 7.72 -2.79
C ILE A 50 -12.93 8.73 -3.36
N THR A 51 -12.47 9.93 -3.72
CA THR A 51 -13.33 10.96 -4.30
C THR A 51 -13.93 10.51 -5.63
N THR A 52 -13.12 9.92 -6.51
CA THR A 52 -13.57 9.46 -7.83
C THR A 52 -14.57 8.29 -7.75
N THR A 53 -14.46 7.44 -6.73
CA THR A 53 -15.36 6.28 -6.56
C THR A 53 -16.65 6.61 -5.80
N GLY A 54 -16.74 7.80 -5.19
CA GLY A 54 -17.93 8.25 -4.46
C GLY A 54 -18.18 7.49 -3.16
N VAL A 55 -17.22 6.69 -2.68
CA VAL A 55 -17.34 5.97 -1.41
C VAL A 55 -17.18 6.94 -0.24
N ARG A 56 -17.66 6.53 0.95
CA ARG A 56 -17.41 7.27 2.18
C ARG A 56 -15.91 7.54 2.34
N ARG A 57 -15.56 8.75 2.76
CA ARG A 57 -14.17 9.09 3.08
C ARG A 57 -13.63 8.17 4.17
N ILE A 58 -12.57 7.45 3.84
CA ILE A 58 -11.77 6.62 4.74
C ILE A 58 -10.30 7.02 4.61
N ARG A 59 -9.50 6.70 5.61
CA ARG A 59 -8.06 6.93 5.64
C ARG A 59 -7.33 5.71 5.09
N PHE A 60 -6.09 5.89 4.63
CA PHE A 60 -5.30 4.77 4.11
C PHE A 60 -5.06 3.66 5.17
N HIS A 61 -4.89 4.04 6.44
CA HIS A 61 -4.70 3.07 7.54
C HIS A 61 -5.97 2.27 7.87
N ASP A 62 -7.16 2.77 7.54
CA ASP A 62 -8.41 2.06 7.78
C ASP A 62 -8.46 0.75 7.00
N MET A 63 -7.73 0.63 5.89
CA MET A 63 -7.59 -0.63 5.16
C MET A 63 -6.93 -1.72 6.02
N ARG A 64 -5.95 -1.34 6.86
CA ARG A 64 -5.29 -2.25 7.79
C ARG A 64 -6.24 -2.66 8.93
N HIS A 65 -7.00 -1.72 9.47
CA HIS A 65 -8.04 -2.04 10.47
C HIS A 65 -9.13 -2.94 9.89
N THR A 66 -9.57 -2.65 8.66
CA THR A 66 -10.56 -3.46 7.95
C THR A 66 -10.06 -4.89 7.76
N CYS A 67 -8.79 -5.07 7.39
CA CYS A 67 -8.17 -6.40 7.31
C CYS A 67 -8.23 -7.13 8.66
N ALA A 68 -7.85 -6.46 9.75
CA ALA A 68 -7.92 -7.03 11.10
C ALA A 68 -9.35 -7.45 11.48
N SER A 69 -10.32 -6.55 11.30
CA SER A 69 -11.72 -6.79 11.60
C SER A 69 -12.29 -7.93 10.77
N LEU A 70 -11.96 -8.01 9.48
CA LEU A 70 -12.42 -9.10 8.60
C LEU A 70 -11.83 -10.45 9.02
N LEU A 71 -10.55 -10.52 9.37
CA LEU A 71 -9.93 -11.76 9.83
C LEU A 71 -10.54 -12.24 11.14
N LEU A 72 -10.73 -11.34 12.11
CA LEU A 72 -11.38 -11.66 13.38
C LEU A 72 -12.84 -12.09 13.20
N ALA A 73 -13.60 -11.41 12.34
CA ALA A 73 -14.98 -11.78 12.02
C ALA A 73 -15.09 -13.17 11.35
N ARG A 74 -14.00 -13.67 10.75
CA ARG A 74 -13.91 -15.02 10.18
C ARG A 74 -13.35 -16.05 11.17
N GLY A 75 -13.22 -15.69 12.45
CA GLY A 75 -12.75 -16.58 13.50
C GLY A 75 -11.25 -16.87 13.44
N VAL A 76 -10.46 -16.10 12.68
CA VAL A 76 -9.00 -16.27 12.67
C VAL A 76 -8.46 -15.93 14.06
N PRO A 77 -7.68 -16.81 14.69
CA PRO A 77 -7.13 -16.56 16.02
C PRO A 77 -6.32 -15.26 16.05
N LEU A 78 -6.50 -14.46 17.10
CA LEU A 78 -5.87 -13.15 17.25
C LEU A 78 -4.35 -13.19 17.04
N ARG A 79 -3.68 -14.26 17.49
CA ARG A 79 -2.25 -14.46 17.26
C ARG A 79 -1.89 -14.48 15.78
N VAL A 80 -2.64 -15.21 14.97
CA VAL A 80 -2.44 -15.30 13.52
C VAL A 80 -2.73 -13.95 12.86
N VAL A 81 -3.75 -13.22 13.33
CA VAL A 81 -4.04 -11.85 12.83
C VAL A 81 -2.86 -10.92 13.09
N MET A 82 -2.24 -10.98 14.28
CA MET A 82 -1.04 -10.17 14.60
C MET A 82 0.15 -10.54 13.71
N ASP A 83 0.37 -11.83 13.46
CA ASP A 83 1.44 -12.31 12.58
C ASP A 83 1.23 -11.81 11.13
N VAL A 84 0.00 -11.87 10.61
CA VAL A 84 -0.37 -11.36 9.27
C VAL A 84 -0.17 -9.85 9.17
N LEU A 85 -0.52 -9.10 10.21
CA LEU A 85 -0.35 -7.66 10.23
C LEU A 85 1.13 -7.28 10.40
N GLY A 86 1.97 -8.12 11.02
CA GLY A 86 3.38 -7.83 11.22
C GLY A 86 3.64 -6.87 12.38
N HIS A 87 2.81 -6.92 13.44
CA HIS A 87 3.03 -6.15 14.67
C HIS A 87 3.43 -7.06 15.84
N SER A 88 4.55 -6.71 16.48
CA SER A 88 5.01 -7.21 17.79
C SER A 88 4.28 -6.56 18.98
N THR A 89 3.43 -5.54 18.74
CA THR A 89 2.75 -4.78 19.81
C THR A 89 1.34 -4.38 19.36
N MET A 90 0.35 -4.66 20.21
CA MET A 90 -1.03 -4.19 20.12
C MET A 90 -1.11 -2.66 20.28
N SER A 91 -0.73 -1.88 19.27
CA SER A 91 -1.23 -0.51 19.15
C SER A 91 -2.39 -0.52 18.15
N ILE A 92 -3.45 -1.25 18.51
CA ILE A 92 -4.80 -0.95 18.03
C ILE A 92 -5.28 0.20 18.91
N THR A 93 -4.65 1.38 18.80
CA THR A 93 -5.03 2.54 19.60
C THR A 93 -4.58 3.84 18.92
N SER A 94 -5.29 4.21 17.88
CA SER A 94 -5.72 5.59 17.62
C SER A 94 -6.80 5.48 16.55
N ASP A 95 -8.03 5.86 16.89
CA ASP A 95 -9.20 5.93 16.00
C ASP A 95 -10.04 4.65 15.80
N LEU A 96 -10.40 3.97 16.92
CA LEU A 96 -11.76 3.39 17.03
C LEU A 96 -12.73 4.48 17.48
#